data_AF-A0A7Z0PY45-F1
#
_entry.id   AF-A0A7Z0PY45-F1
#
_cell.length_a   1.000
_cell.length_b   1.000
_cell.length_c   1.000
_cell.angle_alpha   90.00
_cell.angle_beta   90.00
_cell.angle_gamma   90.00
#
_symmetry.space_group_name_H-M   'P 1'
#
loop_
_entity.id
_entity.type
_entity.pdbx_description
1 polymer ?
#
loop_
_entity_poly.entity_id
_entity_poly.type
_entity_poly.pdbx_seq_one_letter_code
_entity_poly.pdbx_strand_id
1 'polypeptide(L)'
;AGQQGEPGEPGAPGEPGPAGPAGPQGETGPQGPQGEPGPADPARFEVVTAEAVIPSAPGTVQNYAVRTPPCPAGDYTAASVGGYVVEPTEYPGTNVDLVGTRLDPATNAGVVYWDHTAVGDVSVVVWTNCQRA
;
A
#
# COMPACT_ATOMS: atom_id res chain seq x y z
N ALA A 1 23.36 -91.59 74.71
CA ALA A 1 22.84 -90.33 74.14
C ALA A 1 23.71 -89.99 72.93
N GLY A 2 23.11 -89.68 71.77
CA GLY A 2 23.84 -89.40 70.52
C GLY A 2 24.38 -87.97 70.47
N GLN A 3 25.59 -87.78 69.93
CA GLN A 3 26.19 -86.46 69.73
C GLN A 3 25.42 -85.70 68.64
N GLN A 4 25.01 -84.47 68.93
CA GLN A 4 24.32 -83.59 68.00
C GLN A 4 25.32 -83.14 66.92
N GLY A 5 24.92 -83.23 65.64
CA GLY A 5 25.76 -82.84 64.51
C GLY A 5 26.06 -81.34 64.47
N GLU A 6 27.22 -80.99 63.90
CA GLU A 6 27.66 -79.60 63.72
C GLU A 6 26.70 -78.82 62.81
N PRO A 7 26.47 -77.51 63.06
CA PRO A 7 25.67 -76.66 62.19
C PRO A 7 26.29 -76.55 60.79
N GLY A 8 25.45 -76.56 59.75
CA GLY A 8 25.88 -76.39 58.37
C GLY A 8 26.47 -75.01 58.09
N GLU A 9 27.34 -74.92 57.06
CA GLU A 9 27.96 -73.67 56.62
C GLU A 9 26.93 -72.66 56.09
N PRO A 10 27.17 -71.33 56.25
CA PRO A 10 26.33 -70.30 55.66
C PRO A 10 26.28 -70.39 54.13
N GLY A 11 25.10 -70.12 53.56
CA GLY A 11 24.93 -70.07 52.10
C GLY A 11 25.74 -68.95 51.45
N ALA A 12 26.07 -69.13 50.17
CA ALA A 12 26.78 -68.13 49.38
C ALA A 12 25.95 -66.83 49.20
N PRO A 13 26.61 -65.66 49.06
CA PRO A 13 25.92 -64.41 48.73
C PRO A 13 25.15 -64.50 47.41
N GLY A 14 23.99 -63.85 47.33
CA GLY A 14 23.19 -63.79 46.11
C GLY A 14 23.88 -62.98 45.00
N GLU A 15 23.50 -63.26 43.75
CA GLU A 15 24.02 -62.54 42.58
C GLU A 15 23.53 -61.07 42.54
N PRO A 16 24.31 -60.15 41.94
CA PRO A 16 23.86 -58.78 41.71
C PRO A 16 22.56 -58.72 40.88
N GLY A 17 21.70 -57.75 41.20
CA GLY A 17 20.46 -57.53 40.46
C GLY A 17 20.70 -57.06 39.01
N PRO A 18 19.70 -57.19 38.13
CA PRO A 18 19.79 -56.76 36.74
C PRO A 18 19.91 -55.23 36.62
N ALA A 19 20.47 -54.77 35.50
CA ALA A 19 20.53 -53.35 35.17
C ALA A 19 19.11 -52.74 35.03
N GLY A 20 18.96 -51.48 35.42
CA GLY A 20 17.70 -50.74 35.29
C GLY A 20 17.32 -50.44 33.83
N PRO A 21 16.04 -50.12 33.56
CA PRO A 21 15.58 -49.77 32.22
C PRO A 21 16.17 -48.44 31.73
N ALA A 22 16.21 -48.26 30.41
CA ALA A 22 16.60 -46.98 29.79
C ALA A 22 15.64 -45.84 30.18
N GLY A 23 16.16 -44.62 30.28
CA GLY A 23 15.37 -43.41 30.56
C GLY A 23 14.43 -43.04 29.41
N PRO A 24 13.40 -42.22 29.67
CA PRO A 24 12.47 -41.76 28.64
C PRO A 24 13.16 -40.83 27.63
N GLN A 25 12.60 -40.76 26.42
CA GLN A 25 13.02 -39.81 25.39
C GLN A 25 12.72 -38.36 25.82
N GLY A 26 13.60 -37.41 25.47
CA GLY A 26 13.41 -35.99 25.75
C GLY A 26 12.23 -35.37 24.99
N GLU A 27 11.69 -34.27 25.54
CA GLU A 27 10.57 -33.54 24.95
C GLU A 27 10.95 -32.86 23.63
N THR A 28 9.95 -32.60 22.79
CA THR A 28 10.14 -31.84 21.54
C THR A 28 10.40 -30.36 21.87
N GLY A 29 11.29 -29.73 21.12
CA GLY A 29 11.61 -28.30 21.29
C GLY A 29 10.43 -27.37 21.00
N PRO A 30 10.49 -26.11 21.46
CA PRO A 30 9.43 -25.13 21.21
C PRO A 30 9.33 -24.76 19.74
N GLN A 31 8.16 -24.26 19.34
CA GLN A 31 7.95 -23.68 18.01
C GLN A 31 8.87 -22.45 17.81
N GLY A 32 9.38 -22.27 16.58
CA GLY A 32 10.15 -21.08 16.21
C GLY A 32 9.32 -19.79 16.21
N PRO A 33 9.97 -18.62 16.18
CA PRO A 33 9.28 -17.33 16.13
C PRO A 33 8.50 -17.16 14.81
N GLN A 34 7.48 -16.29 14.85
CA GLN A 34 6.76 -15.86 13.66
C GLN A 34 7.71 -15.09 12.72
N GLY A 35 7.53 -15.26 11.40
CA GLY A 35 8.25 -14.48 10.39
C GLY A 35 7.89 -12.99 10.38
N GLU A 36 8.74 -12.18 9.76
CA GLU A 36 8.51 -10.73 9.64
C GLU A 36 7.28 -10.41 8.76
N PRO A 37 6.61 -9.25 8.97
CA PRO A 37 5.58 -8.76 8.07
C PRO A 37 6.09 -8.61 6.63
N GLY A 38 5.20 -8.80 5.66
CA GLY A 38 5.51 -8.56 4.25
C GLY A 38 5.75 -7.06 3.92
N PRO A 39 6.31 -6.75 2.73
CA PRO A 39 6.53 -5.38 2.29
C PRO A 39 5.21 -4.62 2.09
N ALA A 40 5.25 -3.29 2.22
CA ALA A 40 4.10 -2.41 1.97
C ALA A 40 3.67 -2.46 0.48
N ASP A 41 2.36 -2.36 0.24
CA ASP A 41 1.77 -2.31 -1.10
C ASP A 41 2.21 -1.01 -1.83
N PRO A 42 2.69 -1.05 -3.08
CA PRO A 42 2.96 0.17 -3.84
C PRO A 42 1.71 1.06 -3.87
N ALA A 43 1.88 2.36 -3.62
CA ALA A 43 0.78 3.32 -3.65
C ALA A 43 0.07 3.26 -5.00
N ARG A 44 -1.13 2.66 -5.04
CA ARG A 44 -1.98 2.70 -6.23
C ARG A 44 -2.57 4.10 -6.35
N PHE A 45 -2.45 4.68 -7.55
CA PHE A 45 -3.12 5.92 -7.90
C PHE A 45 -4.29 5.60 -8.82
N GLU A 46 -5.47 6.12 -8.47
CA GLU A 46 -6.63 6.14 -9.36
C GLU A 46 -6.70 7.51 -10.04
N VAL A 47 -6.85 7.55 -11.36
CA VAL A 47 -6.86 8.81 -12.12
C VAL A 47 -8.27 9.08 -12.60
N VAL A 48 -8.86 10.18 -12.16
CA VAL A 48 -10.19 10.63 -12.59
C VAL A 48 -10.02 11.80 -13.56
N THR A 49 -10.52 11.67 -14.79
CA THR A 49 -10.39 12.68 -15.85
C THR A 49 -11.72 13.32 -16.20
N ALA A 50 -11.67 14.56 -16.71
CA ALA A 50 -12.81 15.25 -17.29
C ALA A 50 -12.35 16.10 -18.47
N GLU A 51 -13.19 16.16 -19.51
CA GLU A 51 -13.04 17.12 -20.60
C GLU A 51 -13.75 18.43 -20.21
N ALA A 52 -13.13 19.55 -20.58
CA ALA A 52 -13.67 20.88 -20.36
C ALA A 52 -13.37 21.78 -21.56
N VAL A 53 -14.16 22.85 -21.68
CA VAL A 53 -13.97 23.86 -22.72
C VAL A 53 -13.59 25.19 -22.07
N ILE A 54 -12.49 25.77 -22.51
CA ILE A 54 -12.10 27.14 -22.23
C ILE A 54 -12.74 28.00 -23.32
N PRO A 55 -13.68 28.91 -22.98
CA PRO A 55 -14.39 29.69 -23.97
C PRO A 55 -13.45 30.71 -24.62
N SER A 56 -13.72 31.01 -25.89
CA SER A 56 -13.10 32.12 -26.61
C SER A 56 -13.30 33.44 -25.87
N ALA A 57 -12.26 34.26 -25.87
CA ALA A 57 -12.30 35.59 -25.26
C ALA A 57 -11.48 36.58 -26.09
N PRO A 58 -11.92 37.84 -26.20
CA PRO A 58 -11.14 38.87 -26.86
C PRO A 58 -9.93 39.26 -25.99
N GLY A 59 -8.73 39.04 -26.51
CA GLY A 59 -7.47 39.42 -25.84
C GLY A 59 -6.91 38.31 -24.93
N THR A 60 -5.99 38.69 -24.04
CA THR A 60 -5.34 37.76 -23.10
C THR A 60 -6.19 37.59 -21.85
N VAL A 61 -6.66 36.37 -21.61
CA VAL A 61 -7.23 35.93 -20.34
C VAL A 61 -6.11 35.34 -19.49
N GLN A 62 -6.10 35.71 -18.22
CA GLN A 62 -5.12 35.23 -17.24
C GLN A 62 -5.81 34.42 -16.14
N ASN A 63 -5.18 33.34 -15.71
CA ASN A 63 -5.63 32.48 -14.60
C ASN A 63 -7.08 31.97 -14.76
N TYR A 64 -7.48 31.60 -15.98
CA TYR A 64 -8.75 30.92 -16.21
C TYR A 64 -8.75 29.58 -15.48
N ALA A 65 -9.73 29.38 -14.58
CA ALA A 65 -9.77 28.24 -13.67
C ALA A 65 -10.68 27.12 -14.19
N VAL A 66 -10.11 25.93 -14.38
CA VAL A 66 -10.85 24.71 -14.69
C VAL A 66 -10.79 23.77 -13.50
N ARG A 67 -11.93 23.40 -12.93
CA ARG A 67 -12.01 22.44 -11.81
C ARG A 67 -11.79 21.02 -12.30
N THR A 68 -10.99 20.26 -11.56
CA THR A 68 -10.80 18.84 -11.80
C THR A 68 -11.92 18.03 -11.15
N PRO A 69 -12.23 16.82 -11.64
CA PRO A 69 -13.22 15.97 -11.00
C PRO A 69 -12.73 15.54 -9.60
N PRO A 70 -13.63 15.39 -8.62
CA PRO A 70 -13.24 14.92 -7.30
C PRO A 70 -12.85 13.44 -7.33
N CYS A 71 -11.99 13.04 -6.41
CA CYS A 71 -11.73 11.63 -6.17
C CYS A 71 -13.00 10.89 -5.72
N PRO A 72 -13.11 9.58 -6.01
CA PRO A 72 -14.23 8.78 -5.54
C PRO A 72 -14.39 8.87 -4.02
N ALA A 73 -15.63 8.86 -3.54
CA ALA A 73 -15.88 8.79 -2.10
C ALA A 73 -15.31 7.49 -1.51
N GLY A 74 -14.84 7.56 -0.26
CA GLY A 74 -14.20 6.44 0.45
C GLY A 74 -12.77 6.78 0.86
N ASP A 75 -11.89 5.78 0.86
CA ASP A 75 -10.50 5.91 1.30
C ASP A 75 -9.61 6.63 0.25
N TYR A 76 -10.12 7.56 -0.55
CA TYR A 76 -9.32 8.24 -1.58
C TYR A 76 -9.16 9.73 -1.28
N THR A 77 -7.92 10.21 -1.37
CA THR A 77 -7.58 11.62 -1.24
C THR A 77 -6.89 12.13 -2.50
N ALA A 78 -7.25 13.35 -2.92
CA ALA A 78 -6.61 14.03 -4.03
C ALA A 78 -5.12 14.30 -3.71
N ALA A 79 -4.22 13.65 -4.43
CA ALA A 79 -2.78 13.72 -4.23
C ALA A 79 -2.11 14.72 -5.20
N SER A 80 -2.63 14.85 -6.41
CA SER A 80 -2.19 15.85 -7.40
C SER A 80 -3.26 16.07 -8.46
N VAL A 81 -3.17 17.19 -9.18
CA VAL A 81 -4.04 17.51 -10.31
C VAL A 81 -3.21 18.01 -11.48
N GLY A 82 -3.77 17.92 -12.68
CA GLY A 82 -3.14 18.46 -13.88
C GLY A 82 -4.13 18.61 -15.02
N GLY A 83 -3.64 19.18 -16.12
CA GLY A 83 -4.39 19.30 -17.35
C GLY A 83 -3.48 19.34 -18.57
N TYR A 84 -4.03 19.03 -19.74
CA TYR A 84 -3.39 19.30 -21.02
C TYR A 84 -4.41 19.84 -22.03
N VAL A 85 -3.92 20.59 -23.02
CA VAL A 85 -4.73 21.08 -24.14
C VAL A 85 -4.89 19.95 -25.15
N VAL A 86 -6.13 19.62 -25.51
CA VAL A 86 -6.39 18.70 -26.62
C VAL A 86 -6.06 19.47 -27.90
N GLU A 87 -5.10 18.98 -28.70
CA GLU A 87 -4.54 19.70 -29.86
C GLU A 87 -5.62 20.45 -30.64
N PRO A 88 -5.47 21.78 -30.86
CA PRO A 88 -6.42 22.52 -31.67
C PRO A 88 -6.13 22.16 -33.13
N THR A 89 -6.82 21.14 -33.64
CA THR A 89 -6.76 20.79 -35.07
C THR A 89 -7.28 21.92 -35.98
N GLU A 90 -7.91 22.96 -35.42
CA GLU A 90 -8.67 23.94 -36.20
C GLU A 90 -8.22 25.42 -36.06
N TYR A 91 -7.33 25.78 -35.12
CA TYR A 91 -6.99 27.20 -34.88
C TYR A 91 -5.48 27.49 -34.81
N PRO A 92 -4.80 27.71 -35.95
CA PRO A 92 -3.45 28.27 -35.95
C PRO A 92 -3.46 29.67 -35.30
N GLY A 93 -2.83 29.82 -34.13
CA GLY A 93 -2.70 31.08 -33.38
C GLY A 93 -3.36 31.12 -32.00
N THR A 94 -3.99 30.04 -31.52
CA THR A 94 -4.46 29.94 -30.13
C THR A 94 -3.28 29.60 -29.21
N ASN A 95 -2.79 30.58 -28.44
CA ASN A 95 -1.88 30.30 -27.32
C ASN A 95 -2.73 29.96 -26.10
N VAL A 96 -2.56 28.75 -25.57
CA VAL A 96 -3.13 28.31 -24.29
C VAL A 96 -2.01 27.67 -23.49
N ASP A 97 -1.68 28.29 -22.37
CA ASP A 97 -0.58 27.88 -21.50
C ASP A 97 -1.13 27.44 -20.15
N LEU A 98 -0.68 26.29 -19.67
CA LEU A 98 -0.91 25.88 -18.28
C LEU A 98 0.02 26.72 -17.39
N VAL A 99 -0.56 27.52 -16.50
CA VAL A 99 0.20 28.44 -15.64
C VAL A 99 0.25 27.99 -14.18
N GLY A 100 -0.62 27.08 -13.76
CA GLY A 100 -0.55 26.52 -12.42
C GLY A 100 -1.60 25.49 -12.08
N THR A 101 -1.42 24.87 -10.92
CA THR A 101 -2.37 23.93 -10.34
C THR A 101 -2.53 24.19 -8.85
N ARG A 102 -3.71 23.87 -8.31
CA ARG A 102 -3.97 23.97 -6.88
C ARG A 102 -4.88 22.83 -6.43
N LEU A 103 -4.46 22.11 -5.40
CA LEU A 103 -5.33 21.17 -4.70
C LEU A 103 -6.34 21.90 -3.81
N ASP A 104 -7.54 21.35 -3.74
CA ASP A 104 -8.62 21.79 -2.88
C ASP A 104 -9.08 20.63 -2.00
N PRO A 105 -8.50 20.49 -0.78
CA PRO A 105 -8.85 19.42 0.14
C PRO A 105 -10.32 19.43 0.55
N ALA A 106 -10.99 20.59 0.50
CA ALA A 106 -12.40 20.70 0.88
C ALA A 106 -13.32 20.03 -0.14
N THR A 107 -12.91 19.95 -1.40
CA THR A 107 -13.68 19.33 -2.48
C THR A 107 -13.12 17.99 -2.94
N ASN A 108 -12.05 17.50 -2.29
CA ASN A 108 -11.31 16.29 -2.69
C ASN A 108 -10.91 16.31 -4.18
N ALA A 109 -10.54 17.50 -4.67
CA ALA A 109 -10.28 17.79 -6.07
C ALA A 109 -9.18 18.87 -6.17
N GLY A 110 -9.13 19.56 -7.32
CA GLY A 110 -8.32 20.77 -7.48
C GLY A 110 -8.76 21.62 -8.65
N VAL A 111 -7.88 22.55 -9.01
CA VAL A 111 -8.06 23.52 -10.08
C VAL A 111 -6.80 23.56 -10.91
N VAL A 112 -6.96 23.60 -12.22
CA VAL A 112 -5.91 23.89 -13.20
C VAL A 112 -6.15 25.29 -13.75
N TYR A 113 -5.10 26.11 -13.73
CA TYR A 113 -5.12 27.49 -14.20
C TYR A 113 -4.46 27.60 -15.56
N TRP A 114 -5.10 28.36 -16.44
CA TRP A 114 -4.69 28.54 -17.81
C TRP A 114 -4.64 30.02 -18.18
N ASP A 115 -3.61 30.42 -18.91
CA ASP A 115 -3.60 31.67 -19.64
C ASP A 115 -3.97 31.38 -21.10
N HIS A 116 -4.82 32.20 -21.72
CA HIS A 116 -5.14 32.02 -23.12
C HIS A 116 -5.34 33.33 -23.88
N THR A 117 -4.94 33.32 -25.16
CA THR A 117 -5.32 34.32 -26.17
C THR A 117 -6.16 33.66 -27.26
N ALA A 118 -7.01 32.71 -26.88
CA ALA A 118 -7.70 31.86 -27.83
C ALA A 118 -8.79 32.64 -28.60
N VAL A 119 -8.69 32.64 -29.93
CA VAL A 119 -9.66 33.25 -30.85
C VAL A 119 -10.88 32.34 -31.08
N GLY A 120 -10.81 31.09 -30.61
CA GLY A 120 -11.88 30.09 -30.62
C GLY A 120 -11.91 29.34 -29.29
N ASP A 121 -12.97 28.57 -29.06
CA ASP A 121 -13.10 27.73 -27.87
C ASP A 121 -12.03 26.63 -27.90
N VAL A 122 -11.42 26.34 -26.74
CA VAL A 122 -10.33 25.37 -26.61
C VAL A 122 -10.75 24.23 -25.71
N SER A 123 -10.58 23.00 -26.21
CA SER A 123 -10.83 21.80 -25.42
C SER A 123 -9.60 21.44 -24.60
N VAL A 124 -9.82 21.14 -23.32
CA VAL A 124 -8.78 20.69 -22.40
C VAL A 124 -9.25 19.43 -21.68
N VAL A 125 -8.29 18.59 -21.33
CA VAL A 125 -8.51 17.50 -20.37
C VAL A 125 -7.88 17.89 -19.06
N VAL A 126 -8.61 17.72 -17.96
CA VAL A 126 -8.11 17.87 -16.60
C VAL A 126 -8.28 16.58 -15.82
N TRP A 127 -7.43 16.36 -14.81
CA TRP A 127 -7.51 15.15 -13.99
C TRP A 127 -7.14 15.38 -12.53
N THR A 128 -7.59 14.45 -11.69
CA THR A 128 -7.15 14.29 -10.30
C THR A 128 -6.53 12.91 -10.15
N ASN A 129 -5.31 12.87 -9.59
CA ASN A 129 -4.67 11.66 -9.11
C ASN A 129 -5.09 11.42 -7.66
N CYS A 130 -5.73 10.28 -7.43
CA CYS A 130 -6.32 9.88 -6.16
C CYS A 130 -5.47 8.79 -5.53
N GLN A 131 -4.96 9.06 -4.33
CA GLN A 131 -4.20 8.09 -3.56
C GLN A 131 -5.10 7.46 -2.50
N ARG A 132 -4.92 6.16 -2.24
CA ARG A 132 -5.60 5.56 -1.08
C ARG A 132 -5.03 6.16 0.21
N ALA A 133 -5.90 6.71 1.04
CA ALA A 133 -5.63 7.13 2.41
C ALA A 133 -5.24 5.95 3.29
#